data_AF-A0A955WU58-F1
#
_entry.id   AF-A0A955WU58-F1
#
_cell.length_a   1.000
_cell.length_b   1.000
_cell.length_c   1.000
_cell.angle_alpha   90.00
_cell.angle_beta   90.00
_cell.angle_gamma   90.00
#
_symmetry.space_group_name_H-M   'P 1'
#
loop_
_entity.id
_entity.type
_entity.pdbx_description
1 polymer ?
#
loop_
_entity_poly.entity_id
_entity_poly.type
_entity_poly.pdbx_seq_one_letter_code
_entity_poly.pdbx_strand_id
1 'polypeptide(L)'
;MHAWVELELPEGQTARLYAGQIIGRTSAAALRLDLPEVSEAHALVSLRGERLWLLALRRRFQVRQAAQDAAPLSAGLAIELVPGFEVRVAAVHLPADVLGLEGPGLPPQALLGTCGLVFDPHPRLVAGTPPQAGAHFWATGGQWRARVAGQLHTLEAGAPLEVGGQTFQAVNVPLGHAGNA
;
A
#
# COMPACT_ATOMS: atom_id res chain seq x y z
N MET A 1 -3.66 -11.16 -2.53
CA MET A 1 -3.35 -10.67 -3.89
C MET A 1 -2.39 -9.49 -3.72
N HIS A 2 -1.19 -9.51 -4.33
CA HIS A 2 -0.14 -8.51 -4.03
C HIS A 2 0.00 -7.51 -5.18
N ALA A 3 0.00 -6.21 -4.87
CA ALA A 3 0.38 -5.17 -5.83
C ALA A 3 1.90 -5.20 -6.02
N TRP A 4 2.36 -5.06 -7.27
CA TRP A 4 3.78 -5.00 -7.61
C TRP A 4 4.08 -4.12 -8.83
N VAL A 5 5.33 -3.72 -8.95
CA VAL A 5 5.88 -2.95 -10.07
C VAL A 5 7.02 -3.73 -10.71
N GLU A 6 7.13 -3.64 -12.04
CA GLU A 6 8.30 -4.07 -12.80
C GLU A 6 9.15 -2.86 -13.15
N LEU A 7 10.43 -2.91 -12.78
CA LEU A 7 11.41 -1.88 -13.07
C LEU A 7 12.43 -2.43 -14.06
N GLU A 8 12.66 -1.72 -15.15
CA GLU A 8 13.77 -1.91 -16.07
C GLU A 8 14.97 -1.11 -15.57
N LEU A 9 16.11 -1.77 -15.46
CA LEU A 9 17.40 -1.21 -15.08
C LEU A 9 18.16 -0.71 -16.32
N PRO A 10 19.19 0.16 -16.16
CA PRO A 10 19.99 0.68 -17.27
C PRO A 10 20.60 -0.39 -18.20
N GLU A 11 20.87 -1.58 -17.66
CA GLU A 11 21.47 -2.70 -18.40
C GLU A 11 20.42 -3.59 -19.10
N GLY A 12 19.15 -3.16 -19.14
CA GLY A 12 18.04 -3.92 -19.72
C GLY A 12 17.52 -5.06 -18.83
N GLN A 13 18.09 -5.24 -17.64
CA GLN A 13 17.59 -6.19 -16.65
C GLN A 13 16.25 -5.71 -16.07
N THR A 14 15.38 -6.63 -15.69
CA THR A 14 14.10 -6.30 -15.02
C THR A 14 14.08 -6.77 -13.58
N ALA A 15 13.58 -5.94 -12.68
CA ALA A 15 13.35 -6.29 -11.28
C ALA A 15 11.88 -6.11 -10.91
N ARG A 16 11.30 -7.10 -10.23
CA ARG A 16 9.94 -7.03 -9.69
C ARG A 16 9.98 -6.66 -8.20
N LEU A 17 9.23 -5.63 -7.83
CA LEU A 17 9.08 -5.22 -6.44
C LEU A 17 7.62 -5.19 -6.02
N TYR A 18 7.32 -5.84 -4.89
CA TYR A 18 6.01 -5.86 -4.26
C TYR A 18 5.82 -4.66 -3.32
N ALA A 19 4.57 -4.28 -3.06
CA ALA A 19 4.25 -3.33 -2.01
C ALA A 19 4.87 -3.79 -0.66
N GLY A 20 5.56 -2.87 0.02
CA GLY A 20 6.32 -3.13 1.25
C GLY A 20 7.80 -3.39 1.02
N GLN A 21 8.25 -3.63 -0.22
CA GLN A 21 9.65 -3.90 -0.52
C GLN A 21 10.45 -2.63 -0.80
N ILE A 22 11.74 -2.69 -0.44
CA ILE A 22 12.65 -1.55 -0.54
C ILE A 22 13.66 -1.71 -1.67
N ILE A 23 14.09 -0.56 -2.21
CA ILE A 23 15.28 -0.40 -3.04
C ILE A 23 16.39 0.16 -2.14
N GLY A 24 17.61 -0.37 -2.26
CA GLY A 24 18.74 0.15 -1.49
C GLY A 24 19.99 -0.72 -1.57
N ARG A 25 20.97 -0.45 -0.70
CA ARG A 25 22.22 -1.23 -0.60
C ARG A 25 22.18 -2.40 0.38
N THR A 26 21.24 -2.38 1.32
CA THR A 26 21.15 -3.40 2.38
C THR A 26 20.85 -4.78 1.81
N SER A 27 21.28 -5.85 2.49
CA SER A 27 20.99 -7.24 2.11
C SER A 27 19.50 -7.59 2.14
N ALA A 28 18.70 -6.82 2.89
CA ALA A 28 17.25 -6.98 2.95
C ALA A 28 16.51 -6.28 1.79
N ALA A 29 17.20 -5.53 0.92
CA ALA A 29 16.55 -4.85 -0.20
C ALA A 29 16.13 -5.85 -1.27
N ALA A 30 14.89 -5.70 -1.76
CA ALA A 30 14.40 -6.53 -2.85
C ALA A 30 15.08 -6.17 -4.18
N LEU A 31 15.36 -4.87 -4.38
CA LEU A 31 16.29 -4.41 -5.40
C LEU A 31 17.54 -3.87 -4.70
N ARG A 32 18.57 -4.71 -4.68
CA ARG A 32 19.88 -4.35 -4.13
C ARG A 32 20.74 -3.71 -5.22
N LEU A 33 21.17 -2.47 -4.98
CA LEU A 33 22.06 -1.73 -5.88
C LEU A 33 23.40 -1.52 -5.19
N ASP A 34 24.49 -2.06 -5.73
CA ASP A 34 25.82 -1.94 -5.14
C ASP A 34 26.53 -0.65 -5.57
N LEU A 35 25.95 0.49 -5.17
CA LEU A 35 26.43 1.83 -5.52
C LEU A 35 26.62 2.68 -4.25
N PRO A 36 27.78 3.33 -4.04
CA PRO A 36 28.02 4.13 -2.84
C PRO A 36 27.03 5.28 -2.69
N GLU A 37 26.56 5.83 -3.82
CA GLU A 37 25.57 6.89 -3.88
C GLU A 37 24.16 6.40 -3.52
N VAL A 38 23.85 5.11 -3.50
CA VAL A 38 22.55 4.60 -3.06
C VAL A 38 22.53 4.46 -1.54
N SER A 39 21.41 4.74 -0.87
CA SER A 39 21.30 4.55 0.59
C SER A 39 21.02 3.09 0.96
N GLU A 40 21.32 2.68 2.19
CA GLU A 40 21.02 1.31 2.66
C GLU A 40 19.55 0.95 2.47
N ALA A 41 18.64 1.81 2.91
CA ALA A 41 17.23 1.84 2.53
C ALA A 41 16.97 3.16 1.81
N HIS A 42 16.88 3.12 0.48
CA HIS A 42 16.82 4.32 -0.34
C HIS A 42 15.39 4.72 -0.68
N ALA A 43 14.58 3.76 -1.12
CA ALA A 43 13.17 3.98 -1.42
C ALA A 43 12.31 2.76 -1.07
N LEU A 44 11.00 2.99 -0.90
CA LEU A 44 9.99 1.97 -0.59
C LEU A 44 8.91 1.97 -1.67
N VAL A 45 8.55 0.79 -2.17
CA VAL A 45 7.34 0.59 -2.96
C VAL A 45 6.16 0.47 -2.00
N SER A 46 5.18 1.36 -2.11
CA SER A 46 4.04 1.45 -1.18
C SER A 46 2.72 1.45 -1.94
N LEU A 47 1.79 0.59 -1.53
CA LEU A 47 0.40 0.68 -1.98
C LEU A 47 -0.33 1.69 -1.09
N ARG A 48 -0.84 2.77 -1.69
CA ARG A 48 -1.62 3.81 -1.01
C ARG A 48 -2.87 4.11 -1.85
N GLY A 49 -4.04 3.94 -1.26
CA GLY A 49 -5.30 3.99 -2.02
C GLY A 49 -5.27 2.95 -3.13
N GLU A 50 -5.56 3.40 -4.35
CA GLU A 50 -5.62 2.57 -5.56
C GLU A 50 -4.28 2.46 -6.32
N ARG A 51 -3.18 3.05 -5.83
CA ARG A 51 -1.93 3.18 -6.61
C ARG A 51 -0.71 2.68 -5.87
N LEU A 52 0.24 2.16 -6.64
CA LEU A 52 1.60 1.99 -6.17
C LEU A 52 2.36 3.31 -6.23
N TRP A 53 3.15 3.56 -5.20
CA TRP A 53 3.99 4.73 -5.05
C TRP A 53 5.42 4.29 -4.79
N LEU A 54 6.36 5.06 -5.31
CA LEU A 54 7.72 5.06 -4.81
C LEU A 54 7.87 6.17 -3.78
N LEU A 55 8.36 5.85 -2.59
CA LEU A 55 8.59 6.78 -1.51
C LEU A 55 10.07 6.84 -1.19
N ALA A 56 10.65 8.05 -1.14
CA ALA A 56 12.00 8.23 -0.67
C ALA A 56 12.06 7.92 0.84
N LEU A 57 12.96 7.01 1.22
CA LEU A 57 13.28 6.76 2.63
C LEU A 57 14.49 7.57 3.08
N ARG A 58 15.45 7.75 2.16
CA ARG A 58 16.63 8.59 2.39
C ARG A 58 17.14 9.18 1.08
N ARG A 59 17.22 10.51 1.07
CA ARG A 59 17.48 11.36 -0.11
C ARG A 59 16.39 11.23 -1.16
N ARG A 60 16.14 12.33 -1.85
CA ARG A 60 15.17 12.41 -2.95
C ARG A 60 15.69 11.67 -4.16
N PHE A 61 14.77 11.17 -4.97
CA PHE A 61 15.01 10.73 -6.34
C PHE A 61 14.51 11.81 -7.31
N GLN A 62 14.85 11.72 -8.59
CA GLN A 62 14.32 12.64 -9.60
C GLN A 62 13.27 11.96 -10.47
N VAL A 63 12.21 12.71 -10.78
CA VAL A 63 11.20 12.38 -11.79
C VAL A 63 11.03 13.59 -12.67
N ARG A 64 11.21 13.43 -13.99
CA ARG A 64 11.13 14.54 -14.97
C ARG A 64 12.00 15.74 -14.55
N GLN A 65 13.24 15.49 -14.13
CA GLN A 65 14.22 16.49 -13.68
C GLN A 65 13.84 17.26 -12.41
N ALA A 66 12.80 16.83 -11.68
CA ALA A 66 12.42 17.41 -10.40
C ALA A 66 12.71 16.42 -9.27
N ALA A 67 13.36 16.88 -8.21
CA ALA A 67 13.58 16.09 -7.00
C ALA A 67 12.25 15.86 -6.26
N GLN A 68 11.91 14.60 -5.97
CA GLN A 68 10.67 14.18 -5.34
C GLN A 68 10.93 13.31 -4.10
N ASP A 69 10.07 13.47 -3.09
CA ASP A 69 10.02 12.56 -1.93
C ASP A 69 9.02 11.39 -2.18
N ALA A 70 8.12 11.53 -3.15
CA ALA A 70 7.15 10.52 -3.52
C ALA A 70 6.71 10.66 -4.98
N ALA A 71 6.47 9.55 -5.67
CA ALA A 71 5.90 9.54 -7.02
C ALA A 71 4.95 8.36 -7.22
N PRO A 72 3.75 8.57 -7.82
CA PRO A 72 2.89 7.47 -8.21
C PRO A 72 3.54 6.72 -9.38
N LEU A 73 3.59 5.40 -9.27
CA LEU A 73 4.19 4.52 -10.28
C LEU A 73 3.18 4.27 -11.40
N SER A 74 3.62 4.50 -12.64
CA SER A 74 2.88 4.20 -13.86
C SER A 74 3.83 3.72 -14.95
N ALA A 75 3.35 2.86 -15.85
CA ALA A 75 4.16 2.37 -16.96
C ALA A 75 4.76 3.52 -17.78
N GLY A 76 6.03 3.38 -18.17
CA GLY A 76 6.82 4.38 -18.87
C GLY A 76 7.47 5.45 -17.99
N LEU A 77 7.14 5.52 -16.68
CA LEU A 77 7.76 6.50 -15.77
C LEU A 77 9.26 6.22 -15.61
N ALA A 78 10.09 7.23 -15.89
CA ALA A 78 11.52 7.21 -15.62
C ALA A 78 11.80 7.85 -14.25
N ILE A 79 12.64 7.20 -13.45
CA ILE A 79 12.98 7.60 -12.10
C ILE A 79 14.50 7.51 -11.94
N GLU A 80 15.16 8.64 -11.75
CA GLU A 80 16.58 8.66 -11.41
C GLU A 80 16.74 8.55 -9.89
N LEU A 81 17.18 7.38 -9.42
CA LEU A 81 17.34 7.11 -7.99
C LEU A 81 18.49 7.93 -7.41
N VAL A 82 19.61 7.93 -8.11
CA VAL A 82 20.83 8.68 -7.81
C VAL A 82 21.40 9.21 -9.12
N PRO A 83 22.24 10.26 -9.10
CA PRO A 83 22.81 10.83 -10.33
C PRO A 83 23.42 9.76 -11.25
N GLY A 84 22.94 9.67 -12.49
CA GLY A 84 23.41 8.70 -13.49
C GLY A 84 22.80 7.30 -13.39
N PHE A 85 21.86 7.05 -12.47
CA PHE A 85 21.18 5.76 -12.33
C PHE A 85 19.66 5.92 -12.45
N GLU A 86 19.16 5.75 -13.68
CA GLU A 86 17.73 5.76 -14.01
C GLU A 86 17.15 4.34 -14.02
N VAL A 87 15.99 4.16 -13.40
CA VAL A 87 15.13 2.99 -13.61
C VAL A 87 13.86 3.42 -14.32
N ARG A 88 13.32 2.54 -15.17
CA ARG A 88 12.06 2.77 -15.88
C ARG A 88 10.99 1.82 -15.38
N VAL A 89 9.80 2.33 -15.12
CA VAL A 89 8.66 1.50 -14.78
C VAL A 89 8.15 0.81 -16.04
N ALA A 90 8.40 -0.48 -16.19
CA ALA A 90 7.94 -1.27 -17.33
C ALA A 90 6.44 -1.58 -17.21
N ALA A 91 6.01 -2.02 -16.02
CA ALA A 91 4.62 -2.39 -15.75
C ALA A 91 4.23 -2.13 -14.29
N VAL A 92 2.95 -1.89 -14.06
CA VAL A 92 2.36 -1.77 -12.72
C VAL A 92 1.19 -2.74 -12.65
N HIS A 93 1.24 -3.65 -11.68
CA HIS A 93 0.22 -4.64 -11.46
C HIS A 93 -0.46 -4.38 -10.13
N LEU A 94 -1.76 -4.09 -10.23
CA LEU A 94 -2.64 -3.89 -9.10
C LEU A 94 -3.63 -5.05 -9.02
N PRO A 95 -4.05 -5.47 -7.82
CA PRO A 95 -5.09 -6.48 -7.69
C PRO A 95 -6.42 -5.94 -8.25
N ALA A 96 -7.24 -6.81 -8.84
CA ALA A 96 -8.58 -6.43 -9.31
C ALA A 96 -9.48 -5.98 -8.16
N ASP A 97 -9.34 -6.67 -7.02
CA ASP A 97 -10.10 -6.42 -5.80
C ASP A 97 -9.17 -6.25 -4.61
N VAL A 98 -9.63 -5.47 -3.64
CA VAL A 98 -9.03 -5.32 -2.32
C VAL A 98 -10.00 -5.75 -1.25
N LEU A 99 -9.48 -6.05 -0.06
CA LEU A 99 -10.34 -6.33 1.07
C LEU A 99 -11.08 -5.05 1.48
N GLY A 100 -12.38 -5.16 1.67
CA GLY A 100 -13.25 -4.12 2.19
C GLY A 100 -14.10 -4.64 3.33
N LEU A 101 -14.92 -3.74 3.86
CA LEU A 101 -15.90 -4.03 4.89
C LEU A 101 -17.27 -3.50 4.44
N GLU A 102 -18.30 -4.28 4.69
CA GLU A 102 -19.70 -3.88 4.53
C GLU A 102 -20.51 -4.30 5.76
N GLY A 103 -21.67 -3.68 5.97
CA GLY A 103 -22.56 -4.05 7.06
C GLY A 103 -23.71 -3.07 7.26
N PRO A 104 -24.46 -3.18 8.36
CA PRO A 104 -25.56 -2.27 8.67
C PRO A 104 -25.11 -0.81 8.62
N GLY A 105 -25.69 -0.02 7.70
CA GLY A 105 -25.35 1.39 7.52
C GLY A 105 -23.97 1.68 6.92
N LEU A 106 -23.21 0.66 6.51
CA LEU A 106 -21.91 0.79 5.84
C LEU A 106 -21.98 0.12 4.45
N PRO A 107 -22.05 0.89 3.35
CA PRO A 107 -21.90 0.31 2.02
C PRO A 107 -20.51 -0.32 1.86
N PRO A 108 -20.31 -1.23 0.88
CA PRO A 108 -19.01 -1.85 0.66
C PRO A 108 -17.91 -0.81 0.49
N GLN A 109 -16.98 -0.75 1.44
CA GLN A 109 -15.91 0.23 1.46
C GLN A 109 -14.56 -0.47 1.58
N ALA A 110 -13.62 -0.13 0.70
CA ALA A 110 -12.28 -0.70 0.73
C ALA A 110 -11.55 -0.34 2.03
N LEU A 111 -10.82 -1.31 2.59
CA LEU A 111 -9.88 -1.06 3.68
C LEU A 111 -8.60 -0.47 3.07
N LEU A 112 -8.29 0.77 3.45
CA LEU A 112 -7.15 1.52 2.91
C LEU A 112 -6.13 1.81 4.01
N GLY A 113 -4.92 1.27 3.86
CA GLY A 113 -3.85 1.46 4.83
C GLY A 113 -4.28 1.08 6.26
N THR A 114 -3.89 1.87 7.24
CA THR A 114 -4.45 1.76 8.60
C THR A 114 -5.72 2.59 8.67
N CYS A 115 -6.83 2.01 9.12
CA CYS A 115 -8.11 2.70 9.28
C CYS A 115 -8.89 2.19 10.50
N GLY A 116 -9.95 2.89 10.89
CA GLY A 116 -10.86 2.48 11.96
C GLY A 116 -12.32 2.64 11.56
N LEU A 117 -13.17 1.75 12.08
CA LEU A 117 -14.63 1.83 11.94
C LEU A 117 -15.19 2.69 13.07
N VAL A 118 -15.80 3.82 12.70
CA VAL A 118 -16.49 4.74 13.62
C VAL A 118 -17.99 4.76 13.33
N PHE A 119 -18.82 5.05 14.32
CA PHE A 119 -20.27 4.94 14.22
C PHE A 119 -21.03 6.29 14.20
N ASP A 120 -20.38 7.42 14.48
CA ASP A 120 -21.07 8.71 14.68
C ASP A 120 -20.87 9.68 13.49
N PRO A 121 -21.93 10.14 12.78
CA PRO A 121 -23.36 9.82 13.02
C PRO A 121 -23.81 8.48 12.44
N HIS A 122 -23.03 7.93 11.51
CA HIS A 122 -23.27 6.63 10.88
C HIS A 122 -21.95 5.85 10.73
N PRO A 123 -22.00 4.51 10.60
CA PRO A 123 -20.86 3.66 10.30
C PRO A 123 -20.06 4.16 9.09
N ARG A 124 -18.76 4.38 9.26
CA ARG A 124 -17.81 4.67 8.17
C ARG A 124 -16.39 4.25 8.53
N LEU A 125 -15.58 3.96 7.53
CA LEU A 125 -14.14 3.81 7.71
C LEU A 125 -13.45 5.18 7.67
N VAL A 126 -12.57 5.42 8.64
CA VAL A 126 -11.75 6.64 8.74
C VAL A 126 -10.28 6.26 8.77
N ALA A 127 -9.44 7.01 8.06
CA ALA A 127 -8.00 6.79 8.06
C ALA A 127 -7.37 6.94 9.46
N GLY A 128 -6.34 6.13 9.74
CA GLY A 128 -5.60 6.14 11.00
C GLY A 128 -6.23 5.26 12.09
N THR A 129 -5.89 5.55 13.34
CA THR A 129 -6.37 4.83 14.52
C THR A 129 -7.15 5.76 15.45
N PRO A 130 -8.38 6.17 15.07
CA PRO A 130 -9.18 7.05 15.93
C PRO A 130 -9.45 6.37 17.27
N PRO A 131 -9.27 7.07 18.42
CA PRO A 131 -9.52 6.50 19.74
C PRO A 131 -10.95 5.96 19.93
N GLN A 132 -11.92 6.59 19.25
CA GLN A 132 -13.34 6.27 19.31
C GLN A 132 -13.78 5.16 18.34
N ALA A 133 -12.85 4.55 17.60
CA ALA A 133 -13.20 3.47 16.68
C ALA A 133 -13.65 2.21 17.44
N GLY A 134 -14.73 1.58 17.00
CA GLY A 134 -15.12 0.27 17.52
C GLY A 134 -14.20 -0.86 17.04
N ALA A 135 -13.52 -0.65 15.91
CA ALA A 135 -12.51 -1.56 15.37
C ALA A 135 -11.39 -0.79 14.66
N HIS A 136 -10.16 -1.32 14.71
CA HIS A 136 -9.02 -0.84 13.93
C HIS A 136 -8.57 -1.91 12.93
N PHE A 137 -8.20 -1.50 11.72
CA PHE A 137 -7.79 -2.38 10.63
C PHE A 137 -6.44 -1.95 10.08
N TRP A 138 -5.59 -2.93 9.77
CA TRP A 138 -4.31 -2.67 9.11
C TRP A 138 -3.83 -3.92 8.36
N ALA A 139 -3.03 -3.72 7.33
CA ALA A 139 -2.34 -4.80 6.63
C ALA A 139 -0.94 -5.02 7.24
N THR A 140 -0.56 -6.28 7.43
CA THR A 140 0.80 -6.68 7.83
C THR A 140 1.12 -8.06 7.26
N GLY A 141 2.33 -8.24 6.71
CA GLY A 141 2.75 -9.51 6.12
C GLY A 141 1.83 -10.03 5.00
N GLY A 142 1.16 -9.13 4.26
CA GLY A 142 0.20 -9.51 3.23
C GLY A 142 -1.17 -9.96 3.74
N GLN A 143 -1.42 -9.90 5.05
CA GLN A 143 -2.70 -10.22 5.68
C GLN A 143 -3.34 -8.98 6.27
N TRP A 144 -4.66 -8.91 6.22
CA TRP A 144 -5.41 -7.91 6.98
C TRP A 144 -5.65 -8.39 8.39
N ARG A 145 -5.51 -7.46 9.33
CA ARG A 145 -5.79 -7.64 10.74
C ARG A 145 -6.89 -6.67 11.15
N ALA A 146 -7.73 -7.12 12.06
CA ALA A 146 -8.65 -6.28 12.79
C ALA A 146 -8.34 -6.38 14.29
N ARG A 147 -8.47 -5.26 15.00
CA ARG A 147 -8.56 -5.24 16.46
C ARG A 147 -9.93 -4.77 16.87
N VAL A 148 -10.65 -5.62 17.59
CA VAL A 148 -12.01 -5.34 18.07
C VAL A 148 -12.06 -5.64 19.57
N ALA A 149 -12.49 -4.68 20.39
CA ALA A 149 -12.51 -4.83 21.85
C ALA A 149 -11.19 -5.38 22.44
N GLY A 150 -10.05 -5.02 21.85
CA GLY A 150 -8.71 -5.47 22.26
C GLY A 150 -8.27 -6.83 21.71
N GLN A 151 -9.16 -7.60 21.07
CA GLN A 151 -8.84 -8.89 20.46
C GLN A 151 -8.35 -8.73 19.02
N LEU A 152 -7.38 -9.55 18.62
CA LEU A 152 -6.79 -9.57 17.29
C LEU A 152 -7.45 -10.64 16.42
N HIS A 153 -7.92 -10.23 15.24
CA HIS A 153 -8.51 -11.09 14.24
C HIS A 153 -7.72 -11.00 12.94
N THR A 154 -7.58 -12.13 12.23
CA THR A 154 -7.21 -12.11 10.81
C THR A 154 -8.49 -11.91 10.00
N LEU A 155 -8.44 -11.00 9.03
CA LEU A 155 -9.55 -10.80 8.11
C LEU A 155 -9.26 -11.42 6.75
N GLU A 156 -10.26 -12.14 6.25
CA GLU A 156 -10.31 -12.71 4.91
C GLU A 156 -11.70 -12.43 4.34
N ALA A 157 -11.82 -12.34 3.01
CA ALA A 157 -13.10 -12.12 2.38
C ALA A 157 -14.10 -13.23 2.74
N GLY A 158 -15.35 -12.84 3.03
CA GLY A 158 -16.41 -13.69 3.54
C GLY A 158 -16.47 -13.78 5.07
N ALA A 159 -15.40 -13.40 5.80
CA ALA A 159 -15.38 -13.51 7.26
C ALA A 159 -16.32 -12.49 7.92
N PRO A 160 -17.19 -12.92 8.86
CA PRO A 160 -17.97 -12.00 9.68
C PRO A 160 -17.10 -11.37 10.78
N LEU A 161 -17.46 -10.15 11.18
CA LEU A 161 -16.81 -9.40 12.23
C LEU A 161 -17.85 -8.66 13.08
N GLU A 162 -17.97 -9.03 14.34
CA GLU A 162 -18.87 -8.39 15.30
C GLU A 162 -18.23 -7.13 15.87
N VAL A 163 -18.81 -5.95 15.65
CA VAL A 163 -18.33 -4.67 16.17
C VAL A 163 -19.50 -3.86 16.72
N GLY A 164 -19.45 -3.48 18.00
CA GLY A 164 -20.50 -2.66 18.62
C GLY A 164 -21.90 -3.31 18.61
N GLY A 165 -21.97 -4.65 18.63
CA GLY A 165 -23.23 -5.41 18.55
C GLY A 165 -23.84 -5.49 17.15
N GLN A 166 -23.10 -5.10 16.11
CA GLN A 166 -23.48 -5.25 14.71
C GLN A 166 -22.49 -6.17 13.99
N THR A 167 -23.03 -7.03 13.12
CA THR A 167 -22.23 -7.90 12.26
C THR A 167 -21.84 -7.16 10.99
N PHE A 168 -20.53 -7.03 10.76
CA PHE A 168 -19.96 -6.60 9.49
C PHE A 168 -19.38 -7.79 8.75
N GLN A 169 -19.23 -7.68 7.44
CA GLN A 169 -18.62 -8.70 6.61
C GLN A 169 -17.41 -8.15 5.87
N ALA A 170 -16.30 -8.87 5.94
CA ALA A 170 -15.15 -8.60 5.09
C ALA A 170 -15.49 -9.06 3.67
N VAL A 171 -15.33 -8.18 2.67
CA VAL A 171 -15.73 -8.45 1.28
C VAL A 171 -14.62 -8.08 0.30
N ASN A 172 -14.72 -8.58 -0.94
CA ASN A 172 -13.86 -8.11 -2.03
C ASN A 172 -14.52 -6.86 -2.65
N VAL A 173 -13.78 -5.75 -2.66
CA VAL A 173 -14.21 -4.49 -3.27
C VAL A 173 -13.32 -4.22 -4.49
N PRO A 174 -13.90 -3.91 -5.66
CA PRO A 174 -13.12 -3.55 -6.84
C PRO A 174 -12.17 -2.39 -6.53
N LEU A 175 -10.90 -2.51 -6.92
CA LEU A 175 -9.89 -1.50 -6.60
C LEU A 175 -10.24 -0.10 -7.14
N GLY A 176 -10.93 -0.03 -8.30
CA GLY A 176 -11.40 1.23 -8.88
C GLY A 176 -12.43 1.98 -8.03
N HIS A 177 -13.03 1.34 -7.02
CA HIS A 177 -13.90 1.97 -6.03
C HIS A 177 -13.17 2.33 -4.73
N ALA A 178 -11.90 1.95 -4.59
CA ALA A 178 -11.10 2.18 -3.39
C ALA A 178 -10.56 3.63 -3.29
N GLY A 179 -10.67 4.45 -4.33
CA GLY A 179 -10.24 5.86 -4.34
C GLY A 179 -11.32 6.87 -3.91
N ASN A 180 -12.57 6.44 -3.72
CA ASN A 180 -13.74 7.32 -3.50
C ASN A 180 -14.24 7.33 -2.04
N ALA A 181 -13.34 7.21 -1.07
CA ALA A 181 -13.66 7.26 0.37
C ALA A 181 -13.41 8.65 0.97
#